data_AF-A0A452Y4P2-F1
#
_entry.id   AF-A0A452Y4P2-F1
#
_cell.length_a   1.000
_cell.length_b   1.000
_cell.length_c   1.000
_cell.angle_alpha   90.00
_cell.angle_beta   90.00
_cell.angle_gamma   90.00
#
_symmetry.space_group_name_H-M   'P 1'
#
loop_
_entity.id
_entity.type
_entity.pdbx_description
1 polymer ?
#
loop_
_entity_poly.entity_id
_entity_poly.type
_entity_poly.pdbx_seq_one_letter_code
_entity_poly.pdbx_strand_id
1 'polypeptide(L)'
;QVLICGLLGIPPSNGVLPQAPMHTRSLAVLRRQALRKQMVRTAKEGMMNNASSSEVYGKMQEVFIKMDDKGNEDSAHKELKELKDAVITEGKKITEGNGAVTAPEVFDPEKHLEAYLPVRVNEQRVSNLLQSLLVVGCIGVVPVIQKIPTSVLWGYFGYMSIDSLPGNQFGERLQLLFIAPRRRYKVLEGAHASFLESVPFNQILAFTLFQLIYLLIVWGMTWIPVAGILFP
;
A
#
# COMPACT_ATOMS: atom_id res chain seq x y z
N GLN A 1 -4.94 -29.65 8.79
CA GLN A 1 -3.80 -29.05 9.53
C GLN A 1 -4.05 -29.04 11.03
N VAL A 2 -5.14 -28.44 11.52
CA VAL A 2 -5.50 -28.40 12.96
C VAL A 2 -5.52 -29.77 13.65
N LEU A 3 -6.08 -30.80 12.99
CA LEU A 3 -6.10 -32.18 13.52
C LEU A 3 -4.68 -32.75 13.73
N ILE A 4 -3.78 -32.52 12.78
CA ILE A 4 -2.39 -33.01 12.82
C ILE A 4 -1.60 -32.24 13.88
N CYS A 5 -1.79 -30.92 13.98
CA CYS A 5 -1.22 -30.09 15.05
C CYS A 5 -1.69 -30.57 16.43
N GLY A 6 -2.98 -30.88 16.59
CA GLY A 6 -3.56 -31.41 17.83
C GLY A 6 -2.99 -32.77 18.23
N LEU A 7 -2.77 -33.67 17.26
CA LEU A 7 -2.14 -34.98 17.51
C LEU A 7 -0.66 -34.88 17.88
N LEU A 8 0.06 -33.91 17.32
CA LEU A 8 1.48 -33.66 17.59
C LEU A 8 1.71 -32.76 18.83
N GLY A 9 0.66 -32.25 19.47
CA GLY A 9 0.75 -31.34 20.61
C GLY A 9 1.25 -29.93 20.27
N ILE A 10 1.23 -29.56 18.98
CA ILE A 10 1.66 -28.24 18.49
C ILE A 10 0.42 -27.33 18.42
N PRO A 11 0.50 -26.06 18.86
CA PRO A 11 -0.63 -25.13 18.73
C PRO A 11 -1.05 -24.97 17.26
N PRO A 12 -2.35 -24.83 16.98
CA PRO A 12 -2.85 -24.63 15.62
C PRO A 12 -2.32 -23.30 15.05
N SER A 13 -1.93 -23.31 13.78
CA SER A 13 -1.51 -22.10 13.07
C SER A 13 -2.74 -21.28 12.66
N ASN A 14 -2.85 -20.05 13.15
CA ASN A 14 -3.88 -19.10 12.74
C ASN A 14 -3.33 -18.09 11.72
N GLY A 15 -4.23 -17.51 10.90
CA GLY A 15 -3.88 -16.40 10.01
C GLY A 15 -3.41 -15.21 10.83
N VAL A 16 -2.15 -14.83 10.65
CA VAL A 16 -1.51 -13.70 11.34
C VAL A 16 -1.89 -12.40 10.64
N LEU A 17 -2.92 -11.75 11.16
CA LEU A 17 -3.52 -10.51 10.63
C LEU A 17 -2.52 -9.36 10.36
N PRO A 18 -1.54 -9.04 11.24
CA PRO A 18 -0.57 -7.99 10.95
C PRO A 18 0.55 -8.45 10.00
N GLN A 19 0.82 -9.75 9.89
CA GLN A 19 1.93 -10.26 9.08
C GLN A 19 1.59 -10.31 7.59
N ALA A 20 0.35 -10.66 7.24
CA ALA A 20 -0.12 -10.71 5.85
C ALA A 20 0.03 -9.37 5.09
N PRO A 21 -0.40 -8.21 5.64
CA PRO A 21 -0.23 -6.93 4.94
C PRO A 21 1.22 -6.47 4.91
N MET A 22 2.04 -6.74 5.94
CA MET A 22 3.46 -6.35 5.93
C MET A 22 4.24 -7.06 4.84
N HIS A 23 4.02 -8.37 4.67
CA HIS A 23 4.66 -9.15 3.61
C HIS A 23 4.27 -8.63 2.22
N THR A 24 2.98 -8.41 2.01
CA THR A 24 2.38 -7.83 0.80
C THR A 24 2.96 -6.44 0.48
N ARG A 25 3.05 -5.55 1.48
CA ARG A 25 3.62 -4.20 1.34
C ARG A 25 5.09 -4.24 0.94
N SER A 26 5.89 -5.10 1.58
CA SER A 26 7.33 -5.21 1.28
C SER A 26 7.58 -5.60 -0.19
N LEU A 27 6.78 -6.50 -0.74
CA LEU A 27 6.87 -6.96 -2.12
C LEU A 27 6.37 -5.90 -3.11
N ALA A 28 5.25 -5.25 -2.82
CA ALA A 28 4.69 -4.18 -3.65
C ALA A 28 5.63 -2.98 -3.78
N VAL A 29 6.23 -2.54 -2.67
CA VAL A 29 7.11 -1.36 -2.67
C VAL A 29 8.36 -1.60 -3.51
N LEU A 30 9.03 -2.74 -3.33
CA LEU A 30 10.26 -3.05 -4.07
C LEU A 30 10.01 -3.16 -5.57
N ARG A 31 8.95 -3.87 -5.98
CA ARG A 31 8.63 -4.03 -7.40
C ARG A 31 8.21 -2.71 -8.03
N ARG A 32 7.39 -1.91 -7.34
CA ARG A 32 6.97 -0.58 -7.80
C ARG A 32 8.16 0.37 -7.96
N GLN A 33 9.10 0.36 -7.01
CA GLN A 33 10.31 1.19 -7.10
C GLN A 33 11.22 0.79 -8.26
N ALA A 34 11.43 -0.51 -8.46
CA ALA A 34 12.21 -1.03 -9.59
C ALA A 34 11.56 -0.66 -10.93
N LEU A 35 10.23 -0.86 -11.04
CA LEU A 35 9.40 -0.53 -12.19
C LEU A 35 9.49 0.96 -12.53
N ARG A 36 9.21 1.82 -11.55
CA ARG A 36 9.33 3.28 -11.65
C ARG A 36 10.71 3.72 -12.13
N LYS A 37 11.77 3.17 -11.54
CA LYS A 37 13.15 3.58 -11.86
C LYS A 37 13.51 3.32 -13.33
N GLN A 38 13.10 2.19 -13.91
CA GLN A 38 13.34 1.96 -15.33
C GLN A 38 12.42 2.76 -16.23
N MET A 39 11.14 2.93 -15.88
CA MET A 39 10.21 3.73 -16.68
C MET A 39 10.63 5.21 -16.73
N VAL A 40 11.07 5.79 -15.61
CA VAL A 40 11.59 7.16 -15.55
C VAL A 40 12.87 7.31 -16.40
N ARG A 41 13.79 6.34 -16.34
CA ARG A 41 15.01 6.37 -17.18
C ARG A 41 14.66 6.35 -18.66
N THR A 42 13.75 5.46 -19.05
CA THR A 42 13.29 5.32 -20.44
C THR A 42 12.58 6.58 -20.92
N ALA A 43 11.77 7.21 -20.05
CA ALA A 43 11.12 8.48 -20.36
C ALA A 43 12.14 9.59 -20.59
N LYS A 44 13.14 9.73 -19.69
CA LYS A 44 14.20 10.74 -19.82
C LYS A 44 15.06 10.52 -21.07
N GLU A 45 15.42 9.28 -21.39
CA GLU A 45 16.13 8.93 -22.63
C GLU A 45 15.29 9.26 -23.88
N GLY A 46 13.98 8.98 -23.85
CA GLY A 46 13.07 9.36 -24.94
C GLY A 46 12.99 10.88 -25.14
N MET A 47 12.91 11.64 -24.05
CA MET A 47 12.90 13.10 -24.09
C MET A 47 14.23 13.70 -24.58
N MET A 48 15.37 13.14 -24.17
CA MET A 48 16.69 13.56 -24.66
C MET A 48 16.87 13.35 -26.17
N ASN A 49 16.18 12.34 -26.72
CA ASN A 49 16.20 12.03 -28.15
C ASN A 49 15.13 12.81 -28.95
N ASN A 50 14.49 13.84 -28.37
CA ASN A 50 13.39 14.62 -28.98
C ASN A 50 12.22 13.75 -29.49
N ALA A 51 11.95 12.62 -28.84
CA ALA A 51 10.83 11.75 -29.21
C ALA A 51 9.48 12.40 -28.87
N SER A 52 8.44 12.09 -29.67
CA SER A 52 7.08 12.56 -29.39
C SER A 52 6.56 11.98 -28.06
N SER A 53 5.68 12.69 -27.35
CA SER A 53 5.07 12.21 -26.10
C SER A 53 4.40 10.83 -26.23
N SER A 54 3.84 10.53 -27.41
CA SER A 54 3.28 9.21 -27.73
C SER A 54 4.35 8.12 -27.86
N GLU A 55 5.50 8.45 -28.43
CA GLU A 55 6.63 7.53 -28.57
C GLU A 55 7.31 7.27 -27.22
N VAL A 56 7.43 8.31 -26.39
CA VAL A 56 7.90 8.22 -25.00
C VAL A 56 6.98 7.30 -24.17
N TYR A 57 5.65 7.44 -24.32
CA TYR A 57 4.69 6.52 -23.71
C TYR A 57 4.84 5.08 -24.23
N GLY A 58 4.98 4.88 -25.54
CA GLY A 58 5.15 3.54 -26.12
C GLY A 58 6.37 2.81 -25.56
N LYS A 59 7.51 3.51 -25.42
CA LYS A 59 8.73 2.96 -24.80
C LYS A 59 8.54 2.63 -23.31
N MET A 60 7.82 3.48 -22.56
CA MET A 60 7.47 3.19 -21.17
C MET A 60 6.55 1.98 -21.04
N GLN A 61 5.56 1.86 -21.91
CA GLN A 61 4.66 0.71 -21.95
C GLN A 61 5.43 -0.58 -22.26
N GLU A 62 6.36 -0.55 -23.21
CA GLU A 62 7.20 -1.70 -23.52
C GLU A 62 8.02 -2.16 -22.31
N VAL A 63 8.59 -1.21 -21.54
CA VAL A 63 9.31 -1.51 -20.29
C VAL A 63 8.39 -2.11 -19.23
N PHE A 64 7.15 -1.62 -19.12
CA PHE A 64 6.15 -2.19 -18.23
C PHE A 64 5.82 -3.63 -18.60
N ILE A 65 5.61 -3.91 -19.89
CA ILE A 65 5.33 -5.27 -20.39
C ILE A 65 6.55 -6.17 -20.18
N LYS A 66 7.77 -5.70 -20.45
CA LYS A 66 9.01 -6.47 -20.22
C LYS A 66 9.24 -6.83 -18.75
N MET A 67 8.89 -5.95 -17.83
CA MET A 67 9.01 -6.22 -16.38
C MET A 67 7.79 -6.94 -15.79
N ASP A 68 6.68 -7.01 -16.53
CA ASP A 68 5.52 -7.80 -16.19
C ASP A 68 5.64 -9.19 -16.83
N ASP A 69 6.17 -10.13 -16.06
CA ASP A 69 6.39 -11.56 -16.38
C ASP A 69 5.15 -12.29 -16.96
N LYS A 70 3.97 -11.66 -16.97
CA LYS A 70 2.70 -12.18 -17.48
C LYS A 70 2.36 -11.82 -18.93
N GLY A 71 3.11 -10.95 -19.60
CA GLY A 71 3.06 -10.79 -21.07
C GLY A 71 1.68 -10.56 -21.72
N ASN A 72 0.70 -10.03 -21.00
CA ASN A 72 -0.64 -9.78 -21.56
C ASN A 72 -0.78 -8.29 -21.93
N GLU A 73 -0.54 -7.98 -23.21
CA GLU A 73 -0.55 -6.61 -23.76
C GLU A 73 -1.88 -5.89 -23.47
N ASP A 74 -3.00 -6.60 -23.52
CA ASP A 74 -4.34 -6.06 -23.23
C ASP A 74 -4.50 -5.60 -21.78
N SER A 75 -3.91 -6.33 -20.83
CA SER A 75 -3.95 -5.97 -19.41
C SER A 75 -3.07 -4.76 -19.12
N ALA A 76 -1.91 -4.67 -19.77
CA ALA A 76 -1.02 -3.52 -19.65
C ALA A 76 -1.65 -2.26 -20.25
N HIS A 77 -2.27 -2.37 -21.42
CA HIS A 77 -3.01 -1.26 -22.05
C HIS A 77 -4.15 -0.74 -21.18
N LYS A 78 -4.91 -1.63 -20.53
CA LYS A 78 -6.00 -1.24 -19.64
C LYS A 78 -5.52 -0.51 -18.39
N GLU A 79 -4.42 -0.97 -17.79
CA GLU A 79 -3.87 -0.38 -16.56
C GLU A 79 -3.08 0.91 -16.80
N LEU A 80 -2.37 1.02 -17.93
CA LEU A 80 -1.65 2.23 -18.31
C LEU A 80 -2.52 3.23 -19.06
N LYS A 81 -3.84 3.00 -19.16
CA LYS A 81 -4.76 3.90 -19.87
C LYS A 81 -4.83 5.27 -19.23
N GLU A 82 -4.92 5.33 -17.90
CA GLU A 82 -4.94 6.60 -17.17
C GLU A 82 -3.61 7.36 -17.32
N LEU A 83 -2.48 6.62 -17.28
CA LEU A 83 -1.16 7.21 -17.56
C LEU A 83 -1.06 7.72 -19.00
N LYS A 84 -1.63 7.00 -19.97
CA LYS A 84 -1.67 7.39 -21.39
C LYS A 84 -2.43 8.70 -21.57
N ASP A 85 -3.62 8.77 -21.00
CA ASP A 85 -4.52 9.92 -21.14
C ASP A 85 -3.88 11.16 -20.49
N ALA A 86 -3.17 11.00 -19.37
CA ALA A 86 -2.39 12.08 -18.75
C ALA A 86 -1.25 12.58 -19.66
N VAL A 87 -0.42 11.68 -20.19
CA VAL A 87 0.71 12.02 -21.07
C VAL A 87 0.26 12.72 -22.37
N ILE A 88 -0.85 12.24 -22.97
CA ILE A 88 -1.39 12.82 -24.22
C ILE A 88 -2.04 14.18 -23.96
N THR A 89 -2.76 14.35 -22.86
CA THR A 89 -3.42 15.62 -22.51
C THR A 89 -2.41 16.74 -22.30
N GLU A 90 -1.27 16.45 -21.67
CA GLU A 90 -0.18 17.42 -21.52
C GLU A 90 0.57 17.68 -22.83
N GLY A 91 0.82 16.64 -23.63
CA GLY A 91 1.36 16.81 -24.98
C GLY A 91 0.48 17.68 -25.89
N LYS A 92 -0.84 17.63 -25.71
CA LYS A 92 -1.79 18.45 -26.46
C LYS A 92 -1.78 19.92 -26.01
N LYS A 93 -1.65 20.20 -24.70
CA LYS A 93 -1.49 21.58 -24.19
C LYS A 93 -0.27 22.29 -24.78
N ILE A 94 0.80 21.56 -25.11
CA ILE A 94 2.00 22.11 -25.75
C ILE A 94 1.74 22.54 -27.22
N THR A 95 0.76 21.93 -27.88
CA THR A 95 0.54 22.11 -29.33
C THR A 95 -0.49 23.21 -29.66
N GLU A 96 -1.38 23.60 -28.73
CA GLU A 96 -2.60 24.40 -29.06
C GLU A 96 -2.72 25.82 -28.46
N GLY A 97 -1.79 26.37 -27.66
CA GLY A 97 -2.10 27.58 -26.88
C GLY A 97 -1.10 28.72 -26.90
N ASN A 98 -1.29 29.69 -27.79
CA ASN A 98 -0.96 31.10 -27.56
C ASN A 98 -1.88 31.68 -26.47
N GLY A 99 -1.33 32.30 -25.41
CA GLY A 99 -2.01 33.33 -24.60
C GLY A 99 -2.61 32.93 -23.23
N ALA A 100 -1.96 33.44 -22.18
CA ALA A 100 -2.44 33.73 -20.80
C ALA A 100 -2.69 32.57 -19.77
N VAL A 101 -1.81 32.57 -18.74
CA VAL A 101 -1.97 32.16 -17.31
C VAL A 101 -2.38 30.70 -17.06
N THR A 102 -1.46 29.76 -16.81
CA THR A 102 -0.75 29.45 -15.55
C THR A 102 0.41 28.50 -15.91
N ALA A 103 1.45 28.42 -15.07
CA ALA A 103 2.74 27.77 -15.37
C ALA A 103 2.65 26.47 -16.20
N PRO A 104 3.51 26.28 -17.23
CA PRO A 104 3.49 25.06 -18.03
C PRO A 104 3.92 23.89 -17.14
N GLU A 105 2.98 23.01 -16.79
CA GLU A 105 3.32 21.70 -16.23
C GLU A 105 3.98 20.88 -17.36
N VAL A 106 5.30 21.04 -17.48
CA VAL A 106 6.16 20.17 -18.28
C VAL A 106 6.00 18.77 -17.71
N PHE A 107 5.67 17.79 -18.58
CA PHE A 107 5.56 16.38 -18.20
C PHE A 107 6.76 15.97 -17.35
N ASP A 108 6.55 15.82 -16.05
CA ASP A 108 7.56 15.40 -15.10
C ASP A 108 7.41 13.89 -14.89
N PRO A 109 8.21 13.05 -15.57
CA PRO A 109 8.03 11.60 -15.56
C PRO A 109 8.08 11.05 -14.13
N GLU A 110 8.78 11.69 -13.20
CA GLU A 110 8.85 11.22 -11.83
C GLU A 110 7.53 11.36 -11.06
N LYS A 111 6.77 12.42 -11.30
CA LYS A 111 5.49 12.69 -10.61
C LYS A 111 4.32 11.94 -11.24
N HIS A 112 4.21 11.95 -12.57
CA HIS A 112 3.10 11.28 -13.25
C HIS A 112 3.15 9.76 -13.10
N LEU A 113 4.34 9.15 -13.16
CA LEU A 113 4.47 7.72 -12.87
C LEU A 113 4.14 7.41 -11.41
N GLU A 114 4.44 8.30 -10.47
CA GLU A 114 4.09 8.06 -9.07
C GLU A 114 2.57 8.03 -8.84
N ALA A 115 1.83 8.92 -9.51
CA ALA A 115 0.38 9.01 -9.40
C ALA A 115 -0.36 7.82 -10.06
N TYR A 116 0.09 7.37 -11.24
CA TYR A 116 -0.68 6.44 -12.07
C TYR A 116 -0.11 5.02 -12.17
N LEU A 117 1.06 4.73 -11.58
CA LEU A 117 1.64 3.38 -11.68
C LEU A 117 0.86 2.38 -10.79
N PRO A 118 0.27 1.33 -11.37
CA PRO A 118 -0.51 0.35 -10.62
C PRO A 118 0.38 -0.40 -9.63
N VAL A 119 -0.13 -0.60 -8.41
CA VAL A 119 0.54 -1.40 -7.39
C VAL A 119 0.10 -2.85 -7.56
N ARG A 120 1.02 -3.71 -7.98
CA ARG A 120 0.77 -5.15 -8.11
C ARG A 120 1.52 -5.91 -7.02
N VAL A 121 0.83 -6.89 -6.44
CA VAL A 121 1.42 -7.88 -5.54
C VAL A 121 1.33 -9.22 -6.24
N ASN A 122 2.46 -9.90 -6.41
CA ASN A 122 2.44 -11.30 -6.85
C ASN A 122 2.27 -12.20 -5.62
N GLU A 123 1.42 -13.21 -5.70
CA GLU A 123 1.26 -14.18 -4.62
C GLU A 123 2.48 -15.11 -4.59
N GLN A 124 3.43 -14.82 -3.69
CA GLN A 124 4.67 -15.58 -3.61
C GLN A 124 4.54 -16.77 -2.64
N ARG A 125 4.23 -17.97 -3.17
CA ARG A 125 4.21 -19.22 -2.37
C ARG A 125 5.58 -19.61 -1.82
N VAL A 126 6.65 -19.28 -2.54
CA VAL A 126 8.04 -19.57 -2.17
C VAL A 126 8.44 -18.83 -0.89
N SER A 127 7.95 -17.60 -0.68
CA SER A 127 8.30 -16.86 0.53
C SER A 127 7.75 -17.51 1.79
N ASN A 128 6.52 -18.04 1.74
CA ASN A 128 5.90 -18.74 2.85
C ASN A 128 6.62 -20.07 3.15
N LEU A 129 7.08 -20.77 2.10
CA LEU A 129 7.87 -21.99 2.24
C LEU A 129 9.26 -21.73 2.83
N LEU A 130 9.95 -20.68 2.38
CA LEU A 130 11.26 -20.33 2.91
C LEU A 130 11.13 -19.87 4.37
N GLN A 131 10.10 -19.08 4.69
CA GLN A 131 9.84 -18.64 6.06
C GLN A 131 9.58 -19.84 6.98
N SER A 132 8.75 -20.80 6.58
CA SER A 132 8.48 -21.98 7.42
C SER A 132 9.72 -22.85 7.61
N LEU A 133 10.55 -23.00 6.58
CA LEU A 133 11.82 -23.74 6.65
C LEU A 133 12.83 -23.05 7.59
N LEU A 134 12.94 -21.71 7.51
CA LEU A 134 13.79 -20.93 8.40
C LEU A 134 13.31 -21.01 9.86
N VAL A 135 12.01 -21.01 10.11
CA VAL A 135 11.45 -21.20 11.47
C VAL A 135 11.83 -22.57 12.04
N VAL A 136 11.81 -23.63 11.23
CA VAL A 136 12.32 -24.95 11.66
C VAL A 136 13.81 -24.89 11.96
N GLY A 137 14.60 -24.19 11.14
CA GLY A 137 16.02 -23.94 11.38
C GLY A 137 16.29 -23.16 12.69
N CYS A 138 15.41 -22.25 13.07
CA CYS A 138 15.53 -21.46 14.30
C CYS A 138 15.51 -22.33 15.58
N ILE A 139 15.01 -23.57 15.54
CA ILE A 139 15.07 -24.50 16.68
C ILE A 139 16.54 -24.74 17.10
N GLY A 140 17.47 -24.83 16.15
CA GLY A 140 18.90 -24.97 16.45
C GLY A 140 19.56 -23.67 16.95
N VAL A 141 18.93 -22.52 16.72
CA VAL A 141 19.43 -21.18 17.07
C VAL A 141 18.80 -20.63 18.34
N VAL A 142 17.84 -21.35 18.95
CA VAL A 142 17.22 -21.06 20.26
C VAL A 142 18.22 -20.58 21.33
N PRO A 143 19.40 -21.22 21.56
CA PRO A 143 20.32 -20.77 22.61
C PRO A 143 20.89 -19.36 22.36
N VAL A 144 20.91 -18.91 21.10
CA VAL A 144 21.30 -17.54 20.73
C VAL A 144 20.11 -16.59 20.86
N ILE A 145 18.92 -17.01 20.46
CA ILE A 145 17.67 -16.22 20.56
C ILE A 145 17.35 -15.89 22.02
N GLN A 146 17.65 -16.78 22.96
CA GLN A 146 17.47 -16.54 24.40
C GLN A 146 18.32 -15.37 24.95
N LYS A 147 19.36 -14.93 24.24
CA LYS A 147 20.16 -13.76 24.63
C LYS A 147 19.49 -12.43 24.27
N ILE A 148 18.41 -12.45 23.50
CA ILE A 148 17.66 -11.24 23.13
C ILE A 148 16.85 -10.79 24.35
N PRO A 149 17.06 -9.56 24.85
CA PRO A 149 16.33 -9.07 26.01
C PRO A 149 14.85 -8.88 25.66
N THR A 150 13.98 -9.23 26.61
CA THR A 150 12.52 -9.12 26.44
C THR A 150 12.06 -7.69 26.18
N SER A 151 12.83 -6.68 26.59
CA SER A 151 12.57 -5.26 26.30
C SER A 151 12.54 -4.95 24.80
N VAL A 152 13.37 -5.62 23.99
CA VAL A 152 13.38 -5.45 22.53
C VAL A 152 12.10 -5.99 21.91
N LEU A 153 11.56 -7.09 22.45
CA LEU A 153 10.31 -7.66 21.97
C LEU A 153 9.11 -6.74 22.23
N TRP A 154 9.07 -6.09 23.41
CA TRP A 154 8.06 -5.06 23.69
C TRP A 154 8.17 -3.86 22.75
N GLY A 155 9.40 -3.43 22.41
CA GLY A 155 9.64 -2.40 21.40
C GLY A 155 9.15 -2.81 20.01
N TYR A 156 9.39 -4.06 19.63
CA TYR A 156 8.90 -4.62 18.36
C TYR A 156 7.37 -4.71 18.31
N PHE A 157 6.72 -5.16 19.39
CA PHE A 157 5.26 -5.15 19.49
C PHE A 157 4.69 -3.74 19.35
N GLY A 158 5.27 -2.75 20.03
CA GLY A 158 4.85 -1.35 19.89
C GLY A 158 5.02 -0.83 18.46
N TYR A 159 6.14 -1.15 17.81
CA TYR A 159 6.36 -0.79 16.41
C TYR A 159 5.31 -1.44 15.48
N MET A 160 5.06 -2.75 15.60
CA MET A 160 4.05 -3.45 14.81
C MET A 160 2.64 -2.90 15.04
N SER A 161 2.29 -2.56 16.30
CA SER A 161 1.01 -1.93 16.61
C SER A 161 0.86 -0.60 15.87
N ILE A 162 1.90 0.24 15.84
CA ILE A 162 1.87 1.52 15.12
C ILE A 162 1.83 1.32 13.60
N ASP A 163 2.66 0.41 13.06
CA ASP A 163 2.73 0.14 11.61
C ASP A 163 1.45 -0.50 11.05
N SER A 164 0.62 -1.09 11.92
CA SER A 164 -0.70 -1.61 11.54
C SER A 164 -1.78 -0.53 11.36
N LEU A 165 -1.54 0.71 11.83
CA LEU A 165 -2.51 1.81 11.76
C LEU A 165 -2.66 2.41 10.35
N PRO A 166 -1.57 2.69 9.59
CA PRO A 166 -1.69 3.22 8.23
C PRO A 166 -2.37 2.24 7.29
N GLY A 167 -3.36 2.70 6.52
CA GLY A 167 -4.17 1.85 5.62
C GLY A 167 -5.42 1.26 6.26
N ASN A 168 -5.63 1.48 7.57
CA ASN A 168 -6.92 1.25 8.19
C ASN A 168 -7.82 2.47 7.99
N GLN A 169 -8.92 2.30 7.25
CA GLN A 169 -9.90 3.37 7.00
C GLN A 169 -10.48 3.96 8.29
N PHE A 170 -10.64 3.15 9.35
CA PHE A 170 -11.08 3.64 10.66
C PHE A 170 -10.01 4.53 11.31
N GLY A 171 -8.73 4.14 11.24
CA GLY A 171 -7.61 4.92 11.78
C GLY A 171 -7.47 6.28 11.10
N GLU A 172 -7.61 6.32 9.78
CA GLU A 172 -7.60 7.58 9.01
C GLU A 172 -8.76 8.50 9.42
N ARG A 173 -9.97 7.96 9.60
CA ARG A 173 -11.13 8.73 10.08
C ARG A 173 -10.96 9.20 11.52
N LEU A 174 -10.36 8.39 12.38
CA LEU A 174 -10.05 8.77 13.75
C LEU A 174 -9.02 9.92 13.78
N GLN A 175 -8.01 9.89 12.90
CA GLN A 175 -7.07 11.00 12.76
C GLN A 175 -7.77 12.30 12.32
N LEU A 176 -8.75 12.21 11.42
CA LEU A 176 -9.56 13.36 10.98
C LEU A 176 -10.42 13.97 12.09
N LEU A 177 -10.83 13.19 13.11
CA LEU A 177 -11.53 13.68 14.30
C LEU A 177 -10.63 14.62 15.12
N PHE A 178 -9.33 14.29 15.26
CA PHE A 178 -8.36 15.10 16.01
C PHE A 178 -7.80 16.29 15.23
N ILE A 179 -7.99 16.34 13.91
CA ILE A 179 -7.55 17.47 13.08
C ILE A 179 -8.57 18.63 13.16
N ALA A 180 -8.07 19.81 13.51
CA ALA A 180 -8.85 21.03 13.58
C ALA A 180 -9.54 21.34 12.22
N PRO A 181 -10.82 21.79 12.19
CA PRO A 181 -11.56 22.06 10.97
C PRO A 181 -10.82 22.95 9.97
N ARG A 182 -10.06 23.94 10.48
CA ARG A 182 -9.26 24.87 9.68
C ARG A 182 -8.10 24.23 8.91
N ARG A 183 -7.60 23.05 9.29
CA ARG A 183 -6.44 22.40 8.62
C ARG A 183 -6.84 21.23 7.72
N ARG A 184 -8.13 20.90 7.67
CA ARG A 184 -8.64 19.74 6.92
C ARG A 184 -8.44 19.88 5.41
N TYR A 185 -8.44 21.10 4.88
CA TYR A 185 -8.22 21.36 3.46
C TYR A 185 -6.86 20.85 2.96
N LYS A 186 -5.79 20.97 3.77
CA LYS A 186 -4.46 20.40 3.42
C LYS A 186 -4.42 18.88 3.42
N VAL A 187 -5.34 18.25 4.16
CA VAL A 187 -5.55 16.79 4.23
C VAL A 187 -6.68 16.37 3.27
N LEU A 188 -7.15 17.27 2.41
CA LEU A 188 -7.96 16.94 1.24
C LEU A 188 -7.16 17.13 -0.07
N GLU A 189 -6.05 17.88 -0.01
CA GLU A 189 -5.19 18.22 -1.15
C GLU A 189 -4.20 17.08 -1.53
N GLY A 190 -3.97 16.10 -0.66
CA GLY A 190 -3.13 14.94 -0.92
C GLY A 190 -3.87 13.72 -1.50
N ALA A 191 -3.20 12.58 -1.58
CA ALA A 191 -3.82 11.30 -1.94
C ALA A 191 -4.74 10.83 -0.79
N HIS A 192 -6.02 11.16 -0.88
CA HIS A 192 -7.02 10.79 0.13
C HIS A 192 -8.03 9.81 -0.45
N ALA A 193 -8.67 9.04 0.43
CA ALA A 193 -9.70 8.11 0.03
C ALA A 193 -10.86 8.86 -0.65
N SER A 194 -11.26 8.41 -1.85
CA SER A 194 -12.34 8.99 -2.67
C SER A 194 -13.66 9.24 -1.89
N PHE A 195 -13.89 8.48 -0.83
CA PHE A 195 -15.05 8.62 0.06
C PHE A 195 -15.18 9.97 0.78
N LEU A 196 -14.09 10.73 0.96
CA LEU A 196 -14.11 12.03 1.65
C LEU A 196 -14.75 13.15 0.82
N GLU A 197 -14.83 12.98 -0.50
CA GLU A 197 -15.37 13.98 -1.42
C GLU A 197 -16.89 13.81 -1.63
N SER A 198 -17.42 12.61 -1.41
CA SER A 198 -18.83 12.29 -1.69
C SER A 198 -19.79 12.50 -0.51
N VAL A 199 -19.31 12.49 0.74
CA VAL A 199 -20.18 12.42 1.94
C VAL A 199 -19.95 13.63 2.86
N PRO A 200 -21.01 14.26 3.41
CA PRO A 200 -20.86 15.37 4.33
C PRO A 200 -20.13 14.97 5.63
N PHE A 201 -19.18 15.80 6.05
CA PHE A 201 -18.26 15.51 7.17
C PHE A 201 -18.96 15.17 8.49
N ASN A 202 -20.12 15.76 8.78
CA ASN A 202 -20.88 15.50 10.02
C ASN A 202 -21.35 14.04 10.12
N GLN A 203 -21.70 13.40 9.00
CA GLN A 203 -22.11 12.00 8.99
C GLN A 203 -20.91 11.07 9.20
N ILE A 204 -19.76 11.41 8.61
CA ILE A 204 -18.50 10.68 8.81
C ILE A 204 -18.10 10.74 10.29
N LEU A 205 -18.24 11.91 10.92
CA LEU A 205 -17.94 12.11 12.34
C LEU A 205 -18.85 11.26 13.23
N ALA A 206 -20.16 11.31 13.01
CA ALA A 206 -21.14 10.55 13.77
C ALA A 206 -20.90 9.04 13.67
N PHE A 207 -20.62 8.55 12.45
CA PHE A 207 -20.31 7.14 12.22
C PHE A 207 -19.01 6.71 12.91
N THR A 208 -17.95 7.52 12.81
CA THR A 208 -16.65 7.22 13.43
C THR A 208 -16.76 7.20 14.95
N LEU A 209 -17.55 8.10 15.54
CA LEU A 209 -17.81 8.11 16.98
C LEU A 209 -18.56 6.84 17.43
N PHE A 210 -19.56 6.42 16.66
CA PHE A 210 -20.27 5.17 16.93
C PHE A 210 -19.33 3.95 16.86
N GLN A 211 -18.48 3.87 15.85
CA GLN A 211 -17.46 2.82 15.74
C GLN A 211 -16.47 2.84 16.91
N LEU A 212 -16.05 4.02 17.37
CA LEU A 212 -15.16 4.17 18.52
C LEU A 212 -15.83 3.68 19.81
N ILE A 213 -17.10 4.01 20.03
CA ILE A 213 -17.87 3.53 21.19
C ILE A 213 -17.96 2.00 21.16
N TYR A 214 -18.29 1.41 20.01
CA TYR A 214 -18.34 -0.04 19.85
C TYR A 214 -16.98 -0.71 20.12
N LEU A 215 -15.90 -0.14 19.61
CA LEU A 215 -14.53 -0.60 19.88
C LEU A 215 -14.22 -0.57 21.38
N LEU A 216 -14.61 0.48 22.09
CA LEU A 216 -14.39 0.60 23.55
C LEU A 216 -15.23 -0.41 24.34
N ILE A 217 -16.46 -0.69 23.91
CA ILE A 217 -17.31 -1.74 24.52
C ILE A 217 -16.65 -3.10 24.35
N VAL A 218 -16.25 -3.45 23.13
CA VAL A 218 -15.53 -4.70 22.83
C VAL A 218 -14.24 -4.79 23.64
N TRP A 219 -13.44 -3.72 23.64
CA TRP A 219 -12.20 -3.67 24.40
C TRP A 219 -12.47 -3.88 25.91
N GLY A 220 -13.48 -3.23 26.48
CA GLY A 220 -13.90 -3.46 27.86
C GLY A 220 -14.35 -4.90 28.13
N MET A 221 -15.05 -5.54 27.18
CA MET A 221 -15.43 -6.95 27.29
C MET A 221 -14.22 -7.89 27.31
N THR A 222 -13.10 -7.56 26.66
CA THR A 222 -11.89 -8.40 26.68
C THR A 222 -11.24 -8.49 28.07
N TRP A 223 -11.53 -7.56 28.99
CA TRP A 223 -11.09 -7.66 30.38
C TRP A 223 -11.90 -8.66 31.21
N ILE A 224 -13.04 -9.13 30.67
CA ILE A 224 -13.90 -10.12 31.32
C ILE A 224 -13.57 -11.51 30.72
N PRO A 225 -12.98 -12.44 31.50
CA PRO A 225 -12.44 -13.69 30.97
C PRO A 225 -13.46 -14.61 30.29
N VAL A 226 -14.74 -14.51 30.65
CA VAL A 226 -15.84 -15.29 30.03
C VAL A 226 -16.27 -14.69 28.68
N ALA A 227 -16.20 -13.36 28.53
CA ALA A 227 -16.62 -12.66 27.31
C ALA A 227 -15.51 -12.65 26.24
N GLY A 228 -14.24 -12.75 26.63
CA GLY A 228 -13.11 -12.84 25.69
C GLY A 228 -13.12 -14.10 24.81
N ILE A 229 -13.77 -15.18 25.25
CA ILE A 229 -13.94 -16.42 24.48
C ILE A 229 -15.13 -16.31 23.50
N LEU A 230 -16.06 -15.38 23.75
CA LEU A 230 -17.27 -15.17 22.95
C LEU A 230 -17.02 -14.25 21.74
N PHE A 231 -15.80 -13.75 21.60
CA PHE A 231 -15.39 -12.92 20.48
C PHE A 231 -15.06 -13.83 19.27
N PRO A 232 -15.73 -13.67 18.12
CA PRO A 232 -15.34 -14.33 16.87
C PRO A 232 -14.09 -13.71 16.23
#